data_AF-A0A9D4JER6-F1
#
_entry.id   AF-A0A9D4JER6-F1
#
_cell.length_a   1.000
_cell.length_b   1.000
_cell.length_c   1.000
_cell.angle_alpha   90.00
_cell.angle_beta   90.00
_cell.angle_gamma   90.00
#
_symmetry.space_group_name_H-M   'P 1'
#
loop_
_entity.id
_entity.type
_entity.pdbx_description
1 polymer ?
#
loop_
_entity_poly.entity_id
_entity_poly.type
_entity_poly.pdbx_seq_one_letter_code
_entity_poly.pdbx_strand_id
1 'polypeptide(L)' 'MPGLLTPEAFLEEAKLMHLLRHQKIVQLIAVRTTTEPIWIIRELLVNGALKDYLRKDEGRTITFNIIADMAGQVWD' A
#
# COMPACT_ATOMS: atom_id res chain seq x y z
N MET A 1 11.02 20.81 3.37
CA MET A 1 9.61 20.66 3.81
C MET A 1 9.44 19.26 4.36
N PRO A 2 8.73 19.06 5.48
CA PRO A 2 8.40 17.70 5.93
C PRO A 2 7.52 17.07 4.85
N GLY A 3 8.01 16.01 4.20
CA GLY A 3 7.30 15.32 3.11
C GLY A 3 7.98 15.32 1.74
N LEU A 4 9.16 15.93 1.56
CA LEU A 4 9.97 15.67 0.35
C LEU A 4 10.85 14.44 0.62
N LEU A 5 10.40 13.27 0.18
CA LEU A 5 11.26 12.08 0.13
C LEU A 5 12.48 12.41 -0.74
N THR A 6 13.68 12.25 -0.20
CA THR A 6 14.88 12.33 -1.03
C THR A 6 14.90 11.11 -1.97
N PRO A 7 15.55 11.20 -3.14
CA PRO A 7 15.70 10.05 -4.04
C PRO A 7 16.22 8.79 -3.33
N GLU A 8 17.13 8.96 -2.36
CA GLU A 8 17.69 7.88 -1.55
C GLU A 8 16.63 7.25 -0.64
N ALA A 9 15.85 8.06 0.08
CA ALA A 9 14.78 7.57 0.93
C ALA A 9 13.69 6.82 0.14
N PHE A 10 13.38 7.30 -1.06
CA PHE A 10 12.44 6.66 -1.98
C PHE A 10 12.95 5.29 -2.47
N LEU A 11 14.25 5.17 -2.76
CA LEU A 11 14.87 3.90 -3.15
C LEU A 11 14.96 2.91 -1.98
N GLU A 12 15.21 3.37 -0.76
CA GLU A 12 15.21 2.52 0.43
C GLU A 12 13.80 1.95 0.70
N GLU A 13 12.74 2.76 0.56
CA GLU A 13 11.36 2.27 0.66
C GLU A 13 11.09 1.19 -0.40
N ALA A 14 11.51 1.41 -1.66
CA ALA A 14 11.36 0.42 -2.72
C ALA A 14 12.13 -0.88 -2.45
N LYS A 15 13.36 -0.80 -1.90
CA LYS A 15 14.14 -1.99 -1.50
C LYS A 15 13.42 -2.78 -0.42
N LEU A 16 12.88 -2.11 0.60
CA LEU A 16 12.10 -2.76 1.65
C LEU A 16 10.88 -3.48 1.08
N MET A 17 10.11 -2.80 0.21
CA MET A 17 8.95 -3.40 -0.46
C MET A 17 9.33 -4.61 -1.32
N HIS A 18 10.51 -4.60 -1.95
CA HIS A 18 10.98 -5.75 -2.74
C HIS A 18 11.29 -6.99 -1.89
N LEU A 19 11.78 -6.79 -0.66
CA LEU A 19 12.11 -7.87 0.28
C LEU A 19 10.86 -8.48 0.94
N LEU A 20 9.80 -7.69 1.10
CA LEU A 20 8.56 -8.12 1.76
C LEU A 20 7.61 -8.83 0.77
N ARG A 21 7.72 -10.15 0.70
CA ARG A 21 6.82 -11.01 -0.09
C ARG A 21 5.77 -11.66 0.79
N HIS A 22 4.58 -11.05 0.83
CA HIS A 22 3.42 -11.61 1.51
C HIS A 22 2.14 -11.29 0.74
N GLN A 23 1.16 -12.20 0.75
CA GLN A 23 -0.10 -12.01 0.02
C GLN A 23 -0.93 -10.83 0.53
N LYS A 24 -0.65 -10.35 1.75
CA LYS A 24 -1.37 -9.23 2.39
C LYS A 24 -0.58 -7.92 2.42
N ILE A 25 0.63 -7.91 1.85
CA ILE A 25 1.46 -6.70 1.74
C ILE A 25 1.44 -6.24 0.29
N VAL A 26 1.20 -4.94 0.10
CA VAL A 26 1.20 -4.31 -1.22
C VAL A 26 2.51 -4.59 -1.94
N GLN A 27 2.42 -5.23 -3.10
CA GLN A 27 3.58 -5.70 -3.85
C GLN A 27 4.15 -4.62 -4.77
N LEU A 28 5.49 -4.53 -4.76
CA LEU A 28 6.25 -3.75 -5.73
C LEU A 28 6.34 -4.53 -7.06
N ILE A 29 5.89 -3.90 -8.14
CA ILE A 29 5.94 -4.47 -9.50
C ILE A 29 7.25 -4.06 -10.18
N ALA A 30 7.59 -2.77 -10.14
CA ALA A 30 8.78 -2.24 -10.80
C ALA A 30 9.23 -0.89 -10.21
N VAL A 31 10.50 -0.56 -10.42
CA VAL A 31 11.07 0.76 -10.13
C VAL A 31 11.76 1.27 -11.38
N ARG A 32 11.47 2.52 -11.79
CA ARG A 32 12.15 3.19 -12.89
C ARG A 32 13.05 4.29 -12.36
N THR A 33 14.36 4.09 -12.46
CA THR A 33 15.40 5.02 -11.97
C THR A 33 16.20 5.72 -13.08
N THR A 34 16.04 5.29 -14.33
CA THR A 34 16.89 5.72 -15.47
C THR A 34 16.74 7.19 -15.85
N THR A 35 15.58 7.79 -15.57
CA THR A 35 15.26 9.19 -15.91
C THR A 35 14.45 9.79 -14.78
N GLU A 36 14.79 10.99 -14.32
CA GLU A 36 13.94 11.70 -13.37
C GLU A 36 12.57 12.05 -13.98
N PRO A 37 11.49 12.00 -13.18
CA PRO A 37 11.46 11.60 -11.77
C PRO A 37 11.55 10.07 -11.60
N ILE A 38 12.01 9.61 -10.43
CA ILE A 38 12.01 8.18 -10.09
C ILE A 38 10.57 7.72 -9.89
N TRP A 39 10.20 6.56 -10.45
CA TRP A 39 8.86 5.98 -10.32
C TRP A 39 8.88 4.66 -9.55
N ILE A 40 7.94 4.51 -8.62
CA ILE A 40 7.57 3.23 -8.00
C ILE A 40 6.25 2.76 -8.61
N ILE A 41 6.26 1.56 -9.16
CA ILE A 41 5.08 0.90 -9.72
C ILE A 41 4.71 -0.24 -8.78
N ARG A 42 3.51 -0.20 -8.24
CA ARG A 42 2.95 -1.19 -7.30
C ARG A 42 1.58 -1.65 -7.79
N GLU A 43 1.06 -2.70 -7.18
CA GLU A 43 -0.30 -3.14 -7.47
C GLU A 43 -1.37 -2.07 -7.14
N LEU A 44 -2.48 -2.12 -7.87
CA LEU A 44 -3.60 -1.22 -7.66
C LEU A 44 -4.56 -1.82 -6.64
N LEU A 45 -4.66 -1.18 -5.47
CA LEU A 45 -5.74 -1.44 -4.52
C LEU A 45 -6.99 -0.69 -4.97
N VAL A 46 -7.91 -1.39 -5.63
CA VAL A 46 -9.11 -0.81 -6.27
C VAL A 46 -9.99 0.04 -5.32
N ASN A 47 -10.01 -0.30 -4.04
CA ASN A 47 -10.80 0.40 -3.02
C ASN A 47 -10.02 1.50 -2.27
N GLY A 48 -8.71 1.65 -2.57
CA GLY A 48 -7.83 2.62 -1.92
C GLY A 48 -7.51 2.26 -0.47
N ALA A 49 -7.29 3.29 0.35
CA ALA A 49 -6.95 3.11 1.76
C ALA A 49 -8.13 2.55 2.55
N LEU A 50 -7.89 1.52 3.38
CA LEU A 50 -8.92 0.86 4.19
C LEU A 50 -9.73 1.86 5.03
N LYS A 51 -9.08 2.84 5.66
CA LYS A 51 -9.74 3.89 6.44
C LYS A 51 -10.79 4.65 5.63
N ASP A 52 -10.46 4.98 4.39
CA ASP A 52 -11.34 5.76 3.52
C ASP A 52 -12.45 4.86 2.95
N TYR A 53 -12.12 3.61 2.62
CA TYR A 53 -13.10 2.60 2.23
C TYR A 53 -14.18 2.39 3.31
N LEU A 54 -13.78 2.20 4.56
CA LEU A 54 -14.70 1.99 5.69
C LEU A 54 -15.62 3.20 5.95
N ARG A 55 -15.25 4.40 5.49
CA ARG A 55 -16.05 5.63 5.67
C ARG A 55 -17.05 5.89 4.55
N LYS A 56 -16.88 5.26 3.38
CA LYS A 56 -17.80 5.31 2.24
C LYS A 56 -19.08 4.52 2.52
N ASP A 57 -20.12 4.73 1.72
CA ASP A 57 -21.42 4.08 1.89
C ASP A 57 -21.33 2.56 1.84
N GLU A 58 -20.52 2.01 0.91
CA GLU A 58 -20.19 0.58 0.85
C GLU A 58 -19.58 0.08 2.17
N GLY A 59 -18.63 0.86 2.72
CA GLY A 59 -17.95 0.61 3.98
C GLY A 59 -18.87 0.53 5.20
N ARG A 60 -19.94 1.31 5.21
CA ARG A 60 -20.90 1.40 6.32
C ARG A 60 -21.87 0.22 6.37
N THR A 61 -22.03 -0.51 5.27
CA THR A 61 -22.92 -1.67 5.17
C THR A 61 -22.24 -3.00 5.51
N ILE A 62 -20.94 -2.97 5.82
CA ILE A 62 -20.13 -4.16 6.09
C ILE A 62 -20.50 -4.75 7.46
N THR A 63 -20.62 -6.07 7.54
CA THR A 63 -20.92 -6.78 8.79
C THR A 63 -19.70 -6.90 9.69
N PHE A 64 -19.94 -7.10 10.99
CA PHE A 64 -18.87 -7.29 11.99
C PHE A 64 -17.91 -8.43 11.61
N ASN A 65 -18.43 -9.56 11.11
CA ASN A 65 -17.61 -10.71 10.73
C ASN A 65 -16.59 -10.36 9.64
N ILE A 66 -16.97 -9.51 8.68
CA ILE A 66 -16.06 -9.07 7.62
C ILE A 66 -15.01 -8.10 8.18
N ILE A 67 -15.39 -7.20 9.10
CA ILE A 67 -14.43 -6.31 9.76
C ILE A 67 -13.41 -7.11 10.58
N ALA A 68 -13.87 -8.13 11.30
CA ALA A 68 -13.00 -9.03 12.06
C ALA A 68 -12.04 -9.80 11.15
N ASP A 69 -12.52 -10.29 10.00
CA ASP A 69 -11.68 -10.93 8.98
C ASP A 69 -10.63 -9.95 8.40
N MET A 70 -11.03 -8.72 8.05
CA MET A 70 -10.10 -7.68 7.60
C MET A 70 -9.02 -7.37 8.64
N ALA A 71 -9.37 -7.36 9.94
CA ALA A 71 -8.40 -7.20 11.02
C ALA A 71 -7.44 -8.40 11.11
N GLY A 72 -7.96 -9.62 10.95
CA GLY A 72 -7.15 -10.84 10.88
C GLY A 72 -6.14 -10.81 9.74
N GLN A 73 -6.53 -10.32 8.57
CA GLN A 73 -5.63 -10.19 7.41
C GLN A 73 -4.48 -9.19 7.60
N VAL A 74 -4.59 -8.24 8.53
CA VAL A 74 -3.52 -7.27 8.85
C VAL A 74 -2.60 -7.80 9.96
N TRP A 75 -3.12 -8.67 10.82
CA TRP A 75 -2.37 -9.27 11.92
C TRP A 75 -1.41 -10.37 11.45
N ASP A 76 -1.82 -11.14 10.43
CA ASP A 76 -1.05 -12.22 9.80
C ASP A 76 0.05 -11.71 8.86
#